data_AF-A0A2E1KRJ4-F1
#
_entry.id   AF-A0A2E1KRJ4-F1
#
_cell.length_a   1.000
_cell.length_b   1.000
_cell.length_c   1.000
_cell.angle_alpha   90.00
_cell.angle_beta   90.00
_cell.angle_gamma   90.00
#
_symmetry.space_group_name_H-M   'P 1'
#
loop_
_entity.id
_entity.type
_entity.pdbx_description
1 polymer ?
#
loop_
_entity_poly.entity_id
_entity_poly.type
_entity_poly.pdbx_seq_one_letter_code
_entity_poly.pdbx_strand_id
1 'polypeptide(L)'
;PTDELKIRYKGLNLSHRLTQLPPGIVNAIANHGFDESQPVSQILKGAFLVVNPTASESMISEARRGWEEAAKAGVEIGDLPKVIDDDYQLEPSGQDE
;
A
#
# COMPACT_ATOMS: atom_id res chain seq x y z
N PRO A 1 9.55 -10.50 23.21
CA PRO A 1 10.11 -10.65 21.84
C PRO A 1 9.92 -9.34 21.08
N THR A 2 11.02 -8.75 20.58
CA THR A 2 10.91 -7.61 19.65
C THR A 2 10.64 -8.19 18.27
N ASP A 3 9.43 -7.96 17.73
CA ASP A 3 9.05 -8.45 16.42
C ASP A 3 9.81 -7.65 15.34
N GLU A 4 10.87 -8.26 14.82
CA GLU A 4 11.79 -7.67 13.84
C GLU A 4 12.02 -8.60 12.65
N LEU A 5 12.11 -8.01 11.46
CA LEU A 5 12.56 -8.65 10.24
C LEU A 5 14.06 -8.35 10.04
N LYS A 6 14.87 -9.40 9.93
CA LYS A 6 16.30 -9.30 9.61
C LYS A 6 16.53 -9.69 8.16
N ILE A 7 17.08 -8.77 7.37
CA ILE A 7 17.37 -8.96 5.95
C ILE A 7 18.87 -8.84 5.74
N ARG A 8 19.48 -9.81 5.06
CA ARG A 8 20.87 -9.71 4.62
C ARG A 8 20.93 -9.34 3.15
N TYR A 9 21.52 -8.20 2.83
CA TYR A 9 21.63 -7.69 1.46
C TYR A 9 23.03 -7.14 1.18
N LYS A 10 23.70 -7.66 0.13
CA LYS A 10 25.06 -7.27 -0.26
C LYS A 10 26.07 -7.23 0.91
N GLY A 11 25.97 -8.18 1.82
CA GLY A 11 26.83 -8.27 3.00
C GLY A 11 26.42 -7.39 4.20
N LEU A 12 25.43 -6.50 4.03
CA LEU A 12 24.84 -5.71 5.11
C LEU A 12 23.72 -6.48 5.80
N ASN A 13 23.63 -6.35 7.12
CA ASN A 13 22.50 -6.83 7.91
C ASN A 13 21.58 -5.65 8.24
N LEU A 14 20.38 -5.68 7.70
CA LEU A 14 19.31 -4.71 7.96
C LEU A 14 18.34 -5.32 8.98
N SER A 15 17.96 -4.55 9.99
CA SER A 15 16.93 -4.94 10.96
C SER A 15 15.82 -3.89 10.90
N HIS A 16 14.59 -4.34 10.65
CA HIS A 16 13.41 -3.49 10.64
C HIS A 16 12.40 -4.02 11.65
N ARG A 17 11.81 -3.14 12.45
CA ARG A 17 10.61 -3.50 13.22
C ARG A 17 9.48 -3.79 12.25
N LEU A 18 8.65 -4.79 12.53
CA LEU A 18 7.53 -5.14 11.64
C LEU A 18 6.57 -3.96 11.43
N THR A 19 6.40 -3.11 12.45
CA THR A 19 5.56 -1.90 12.39
C THR A 19 6.17 -0.74 11.59
N GLN A 20 7.41 -0.87 11.11
CA GLN A 20 8.17 0.18 10.43
C GLN A 20 8.83 -0.35 9.15
N LEU A 21 8.22 -1.38 8.54
CA LEU A 21 8.72 -1.92 7.29
C LEU A 21 8.55 -0.91 6.15
N PRO A 22 9.61 -0.65 5.37
CA PRO A 22 9.47 0.11 4.13
C PRO A 22 8.42 -0.52 3.21
N PRO A 23 7.59 0.29 2.53
CA PRO A 23 6.48 -0.23 1.72
C PRO A 23 6.95 -1.17 0.61
N GLY A 24 8.15 -0.95 0.05
CA GLY A 24 8.73 -1.87 -0.93
C GLY A 24 9.02 -3.27 -0.37
N ILE A 25 9.45 -3.39 0.90
CA ILE A 25 9.66 -4.68 1.55
C ILE A 25 8.32 -5.36 1.81
N VAL A 26 7.33 -4.60 2.31
CA VAL A 26 5.98 -5.13 2.52
C VAL A 26 5.39 -5.64 1.22
N ASN A 27 5.51 -4.87 0.13
CA ASN A 27 4.98 -5.26 -1.18
C ASN A 27 5.70 -6.51 -1.73
N ALA A 28 7.02 -6.62 -1.54
CA ALA A 28 7.75 -7.83 -1.93
C ALA A 28 7.27 -9.08 -1.15
N ILE A 29 7.03 -8.95 0.15
CA ILE A 29 6.46 -10.04 0.96
C ILE A 29 5.04 -10.37 0.48
N ALA A 30 4.22 -9.36 0.22
CA ALA A 30 2.87 -9.51 -0.28
C ALA A 30 2.83 -10.21 -1.66
N ASN A 31 3.81 -9.97 -2.54
CA ASN A 31 3.93 -10.67 -3.82
C ASN A 31 4.20 -12.17 -3.67
N HIS A 32 4.88 -12.58 -2.59
CA HIS A 32 5.05 -14.01 -2.30
C HIS A 32 3.87 -14.63 -1.55
N GLY A 33 3.14 -13.85 -0.75
CA GLY A 33 2.04 -14.34 0.09
C GLY A 33 0.69 -14.37 -0.60
N PHE A 34 0.44 -13.48 -1.57
CA PHE A 34 -0.81 -13.43 -2.31
C PHE A 34 -0.77 -14.25 -3.59
N ASP A 35 -1.90 -14.88 -3.92
CA ASP A 35 -2.12 -15.47 -5.24
C ASP A 35 -2.32 -14.35 -6.27
N GLU A 36 -1.38 -14.23 -7.21
CA GLU A 36 -1.41 -13.20 -8.26
C GLU A 36 -2.54 -13.42 -9.28
N SER A 37 -3.11 -14.63 -9.36
CA SER A 37 -4.26 -14.91 -10.23
C SER A 37 -5.57 -14.33 -9.69
N GLN A 38 -5.60 -13.97 -8.40
CA GLN A 38 -6.75 -13.41 -7.74
C GLN A 38 -6.73 -11.88 -7.86
N PRO A 39 -7.66 -11.23 -8.59
CA PRO A 39 -7.59 -9.78 -8.78
C PRO A 39 -7.80 -9.00 -7.46
N VAL A 40 -8.43 -9.60 -6.46
CA VAL A 40 -8.53 -9.04 -5.09
C VAL A 40 -7.15 -8.82 -4.43
N SER A 41 -6.14 -9.61 -4.79
CA SER A 41 -4.77 -9.42 -4.31
C SER A 41 -4.21 -8.07 -4.72
N GLN A 42 -4.53 -7.59 -5.93
CA GLN A 42 -4.13 -6.26 -6.40
C GLN A 42 -4.85 -5.15 -5.65
N ILE A 43 -6.13 -5.37 -5.30
CA ILE A 43 -6.90 -4.44 -4.48
C ILE A 43 -6.22 -4.21 -3.13
N LEU A 44 -5.91 -5.30 -2.42
CA LEU A 44 -5.31 -5.24 -1.08
C LEU A 44 -3.91 -4.60 -1.10
N LYS A 45 -3.06 -4.98 -2.07
CA LYS A 45 -1.72 -4.38 -2.22
C LYS A 45 -1.83 -2.89 -2.50
N GLY A 46 -2.71 -2.48 -3.41
CA GLY A 46 -2.92 -1.09 -3.74
C GLY A 46 -3.44 -0.27 -2.55
N ALA A 47 -4.39 -0.81 -1.79
CA ALA A 47 -4.94 -0.13 -0.62
C ALA A 47 -3.87 0.15 0.44
N PHE A 48 -3.00 -0.83 0.70
CA PHE A 48 -1.86 -0.62 1.58
C PHE A 48 -0.93 0.50 1.09
N LEU A 49 -0.59 0.53 -0.21
CA LEU A 49 0.33 1.51 -0.75
C LEU A 49 -0.25 2.93 -0.68
N VAL A 50 -1.54 3.11 -0.98
CA VAL A 50 -2.20 4.43 -0.97
C VAL A 50 -2.23 5.04 0.42
N VAL A 51 -2.46 4.24 1.47
CA VAL A 51 -2.53 4.75 2.85
C VAL A 51 -1.18 4.79 3.57
N ASN A 52 -0.11 4.25 2.96
CA ASN A 52 1.19 4.22 3.61
C ASN A 52 1.91 5.58 3.44
N PRO A 53 2.26 6.27 4.54
CA PRO A 53 2.81 7.63 4.50
C PRO A 53 4.19 7.73 3.84
N THR A 54 4.85 6.59 3.58
CA THR A 54 6.18 6.53 2.97
C THR A 54 6.16 5.88 1.58
N ALA A 55 4.99 5.57 1.04
CA ALA A 55 4.88 5.10 -0.33
C ALA A 55 5.26 6.22 -1.31
N SER A 56 5.94 5.85 -2.40
CA SER A 56 6.28 6.80 -3.45
C SER A 56 5.12 7.00 -4.42
N GLU A 57 5.11 8.14 -5.12
CA GLU A 57 4.21 8.42 -6.25
C GLU A 57 4.17 7.27 -7.28
N SER A 58 5.31 6.64 -7.55
CA SER A 58 5.38 5.50 -8.46
C SER A 58 4.63 4.27 -7.92
N MET A 59 4.70 4.00 -6.62
CA MET A 59 3.96 2.91 -5.98
C MET A 59 2.45 3.19 -5.97
N ILE A 60 2.06 4.44 -5.73
CA ILE A 60 0.66 4.88 -5.80
C ILE A 60 0.12 4.75 -7.24
N SER A 61 0.93 5.13 -8.23
CA SER A 61 0.58 4.95 -9.65
C SER A 61 0.41 3.48 -10.03
N GLU A 62 1.27 2.60 -9.52
CA GLU A 62 1.13 1.15 -9.71
C GLU A 62 -0.14 0.60 -9.04
N ALA A 63 -0.48 1.07 -7.85
CA ALA A 63 -1.72 0.72 -7.16
C ALA A 63 -2.95 1.10 -7.99
N ARG A 64 -2.98 2.31 -8.55
CA ARG A 64 -4.06 2.76 -9.45
C ARG A 64 -4.21 1.83 -10.65
N ARG A 65 -3.10 1.51 -11.32
CA ARG A 65 -3.11 0.60 -12.48
C ARG A 65 -3.64 -0.79 -12.09
N GLY A 66 -3.19 -1.33 -10.95
CA GLY A 66 -3.63 -2.63 -10.45
C GLY A 66 -5.14 -2.67 -10.16
N TRP A 67 -5.70 -1.58 -9.63
CA TRP A 67 -7.15 -1.46 -9.41
C TRP A 67 -7.94 -1.38 -10.72
N GLU A 68 -7.46 -0.64 -11.71
CA GLU A 68 -8.09 -0.59 -13.03
C GLU A 68 -8.09 -1.97 -13.73
N GLU A 69 -7.00 -2.73 -13.60
CA GLU A 69 -6.91 -4.10 -14.11
C GLU A 69 -7.86 -5.05 -13.38
N ALA A 70 -7.95 -4.94 -12.05
CA ALA A 70 -8.89 -5.73 -11.27
C ALA A 70 -10.36 -5.42 -11.62
N ALA A 71 -10.70 -4.15 -11.85
CA ALA A 71 -12.03 -3.75 -12.31
C ALA A 71 -12.38 -4.35 -13.69
N LYS A 72 -11.42 -4.34 -14.63
CA LYS A 72 -11.58 -5.01 -15.94
C LYS A 72 -11.78 -6.52 -15.81
N ALA A 73 -11.23 -7.13 -14.76
CA ALA A 73 -11.43 -8.54 -14.41
C ALA A 73 -12.75 -8.82 -13.65
N GLY A 74 -13.61 -7.82 -13.47
CA GLY A 74 -14.93 -7.97 -12.85
C GLY A 74 -14.94 -7.84 -11.32
N VAL A 75 -13.86 -7.35 -10.70
CA VAL A 75 -13.85 -7.02 -9.28
C VAL A 75 -14.47 -5.65 -9.05
N GLU A 76 -15.41 -5.57 -8.11
CA GLU A 76 -15.99 -4.31 -7.66
C GLU A 76 -14.95 -3.52 -6.87
N ILE A 77 -14.52 -2.37 -7.41
CA ILE A 77 -13.54 -1.48 -6.76
C ILE A 77 -14.18 -0.24 -6.13
N GLY A 78 -15.48 -0.02 -6.36
CA GLY A 78 -16.26 1.08 -5.80
C GLY A 78 -15.52 2.43 -5.87
N ASP A 79 -15.39 3.05 -4.71
CA ASP A 79 -14.79 4.38 -4.55
C ASP A 79 -13.28 4.36 -4.26
N LEU A 80 -12.61 3.20 -4.30
CA LEU A 80 -11.18 3.11 -3.98
C LEU A 80 -10.31 4.12 -4.75
N PRO A 81 -10.47 4.32 -6.08
CA PRO A 81 -9.67 5.29 -6.81
C PRO A 81 -9.79 6.73 -6.30
N LYS A 82 -10.91 7.10 -5.66
CA LYS A 82 -11.11 8.45 -5.10
C LYS A 82 -10.18 8.73 -3.93
N VAL A 83 -9.82 7.70 -3.16
CA VAL A 83 -8.94 7.80 -1.98
C VAL A 83 -7.51 8.21 -2.38
N ILE A 84 -7.09 7.92 -3.61
CA ILE A 84 -5.74 8.28 -4.09
C ILE A 84 -5.58 9.80 -4.18
N ASP A 85 -6.65 10.47 -4.62
CA ASP A 85 -6.66 11.91 -4.87
C ASP A 85 -7.26 12.69 -3.69
N ASP A 86 -7.55 11.99 -2.57
CA ASP A 86 -8.08 12.59 -1.36
C ASP A 86 -6.93 13.29 -0.61
N ASP A 87 -7.01 14.62 -0.50
CA ASP A 87 -5.98 15.42 0.16
C ASP A 87 -6.18 15.47 1.69
N TYR A 88 -7.28 14.90 2.21
CA TYR A 88 -7.71 14.94 3.60
C TYR A 88 -7.48 16.30 4.27
N GLN A 89 -7.52 17.39 3.50
CA GLN A 89 -7.48 18.75 4.04
C GLN A 89 -8.85 19.10 4.58
N LEU A 90 -9.19 18.45 5.69
CA LEU A 90 -10.34 18.81 6.49
C LEU A 90 -10.04 20.20 7.06
N GLU A 91 -10.64 21.23 6.48
CA GLU A 91 -10.57 22.56 7.08
C GLU A 91 -10.99 22.45 8.55
N PRO A 92 -10.28 23.11 9.48
CA PRO A 92 -10.71 23.15 10.86
C PRO A 92 -12.09 23.81 10.85
N SER A 93 -13.13 23.01 11.06
CA SER A 93 -14.51 23.47 11.20
C SER A 93 -14.48 24.64 12.16
N GLY A 94 -14.93 25.80 11.66
CA GLY A 94 -14.81 27.08 12.33
C GLY A 94 -15.12 26.98 13.82
N GLN A 95 -14.31 27.66 14.63
CA GLN A 95 -14.69 28.05 15.97
C GLN A 95 -15.94 28.91 15.83
N ASP A 96 -17.10 28.31 16.10
CA ASP A 96 -18.32 29.04 16.41
C ASP A 96 -18.07 29.77 17.75
N GLU A 97 -17.77 31.08 17.67
CA GLU A 97 -17.89 32.04 18.78
C GLU A 97 -19.32 32.59 18.88
#